data_AF-A0A7S3NH42-F1
#
_entry.id   AF-A0A7S3NH42-F1
#
_cell.length_a   1.000
_cell.length_b   1.000
_cell.length_c   1.000
_cell.angle_alpha   90.00
_cell.angle_beta   90.00
_cell.angle_gamma   90.00
#
_symmetry.space_group_name_H-M   'P 1'
#
loop_
_entity.id
_entity.type
_entity.pdbx_description
1 polymer ?
#
loop_
_entity_poly.entity_id
_entity_poly.type
_entity_poly.pdbx_seq_one_letter_code
_entity_poly.pdbx_strand_id
1 'polypeptide(L)'
;TNKADIWSLGILFYEICALEVPIKAANLHDLYKRIMNFQKVPALPRQYSENVKEIITRMLTADASKRPSIADLLEHKAIKPRIAKFMTEEEHKAEFDHTVLHKVNILDKKAVPSTPAEPKA
;
A
#
# COMPACT_ATOMS: atom_id res chain seq x y z
N THR A 1 -5.10 -7.62 6.28
CA THR A 1 -5.58 -6.43 5.54
C THR A 1 -6.64 -6.83 4.55
N ASN A 2 -7.73 -6.06 4.43
CA ASN A 2 -8.87 -6.39 3.57
C ASN A 2 -8.54 -6.05 2.09
N LYS A 3 -9.10 -6.80 1.13
CA LYS A 3 -8.96 -6.51 -0.32
C LYS A 3 -9.58 -5.16 -0.72
N ALA A 4 -10.51 -4.65 0.09
CA ALA A 4 -11.03 -3.29 -0.03
C ALA A 4 -9.95 -2.24 0.29
N ASP A 5 -9.10 -2.47 1.30
CA ASP A 5 -8.00 -1.57 1.66
C ASP A 5 -6.94 -1.52 0.56
N ILE A 6 -6.67 -2.65 -0.10
CA ILE A 6 -5.73 -2.70 -1.25
C ILE A 6 -6.26 -1.85 -2.41
N TRP A 7 -7.58 -1.85 -2.63
CA TRP A 7 -8.19 -1.01 -3.66
C TRP A 7 -8.09 0.47 -3.32
N SER A 8 -8.46 0.88 -2.10
CA SER A 8 -8.35 2.28 -1.69
C SER A 8 -6.90 2.77 -1.72
N LEU A 9 -5.93 1.92 -1.37
CA LEU A 9 -4.50 2.22 -1.54
C LEU A 9 -4.12 2.40 -3.03
N GLY A 10 -4.65 1.56 -3.92
CA GLY A 10 -4.49 1.71 -5.37
C GLY A 10 -5.01 3.04 -5.90
N ILE A 11 -6.18 3.47 -5.42
CA ILE A 11 -6.78 4.78 -5.77
C ILE A 11 -5.85 5.91 -5.30
N LEU A 12 -5.39 5.85 -4.04
CA LEU A 12 -4.49 6.86 -3.47
C LEU A 12 -3.15 6.93 -4.21
N PHE A 13 -2.53 5.79 -4.51
CA PHE A 13 -1.27 5.76 -5.26
C PHE A 13 -1.43 6.34 -6.67
N TYR A 14 -2.53 6.01 -7.35
CA TYR A 14 -2.84 6.62 -8.63
C TYR A 14 -2.99 8.14 -8.50
N GLU A 15 -3.75 8.61 -7.51
CA GLU A 15 -4.01 10.03 -7.29
C GLU A 15 -2.73 10.80 -6.97
N ILE A 16 -1.83 10.26 -6.15
CA ILE A 16 -0.52 10.86 -5.91
C ILE A 16 0.28 10.99 -7.21
N CYS A 17 0.18 10.00 -8.10
CA CYS A 17 0.94 10.00 -9.35
C CYS A 17 0.34 10.95 -10.40
N ALA A 18 -0.98 10.93 -10.57
CA ALA A 18 -1.71 11.63 -11.63
C ALA A 18 -2.24 13.01 -11.19
N LEU A 19 -2.25 13.28 -9.88
CA LEU A 19 -2.92 14.43 -9.25
C LEU A 19 -4.42 14.49 -9.57
N GLU A 20 -5.01 13.33 -9.89
CA GLU A 20 -6.40 13.16 -10.27
C GLU A 20 -6.88 11.76 -9.85
N VAL A 21 -8.15 11.63 -9.47
CA VAL A 21 -8.75 10.32 -9.18
C VAL A 21 -8.95 9.49 -10.46
N PRO A 22 -8.75 8.16 -10.42
CA PRO A 22 -8.88 7.32 -11.61
C PRO A 22 -10.34 7.09 -12.04
N ILE A 23 -11.29 7.31 -11.14
CA ILE A 23 -12.73 7.15 -11.40
C ILE A 23 -13.45 8.42 -10.95
N LYS A 24 -13.95 9.19 -11.93
CA LYS A 24 -14.85 10.31 -11.70
C LYS A 24 -16.29 9.85 -11.90
N ALA A 25 -17.18 10.25 -11.01
CA ALA A 25 -18.60 9.92 -11.08
C ALA A 25 -19.44 11.10 -10.60
N ALA A 26 -20.63 11.26 -11.19
CA ALA A 26 -21.54 12.35 -10.84
C ALA A 26 -22.34 12.08 -9.55
N ASN A 27 -22.53 10.82 -9.20
CA ASN A 27 -23.27 10.37 -8.01
C ASN A 27 -22.88 8.93 -7.64
N LEU A 28 -23.41 8.44 -6.52
CA LEU A 28 -23.08 7.10 -5.99
C LEU A 28 -23.48 5.96 -6.94
N HIS A 29 -24.60 6.09 -7.66
CA HIS A 29 -25.05 5.05 -8.60
C HIS A 29 -24.10 4.94 -9.80
N ASP A 30 -23.69 6.08 -10.34
CA ASP A 30 -22.68 6.15 -11.41
C ASP A 30 -21.32 5.61 -10.92
N LEU A 31 -20.91 5.97 -9.70
CA LEU A 31 -19.68 5.46 -9.09
C LEU A 31 -19.70 3.94 -8.98
N TYR A 32 -20.78 3.37 -8.44
CA TYR A 32 -20.95 1.92 -8.32
C TYR A 32 -20.80 1.23 -9.68
N LYS A 33 -21.52 1.71 -10.70
CA LYS A 33 -21.42 1.16 -12.06
C LYS A 33 -20.00 1.23 -12.63
N ARG A 34 -19.31 2.35 -12.43
CA ARG A 34 -17.93 2.53 -12.90
C ARG A 34 -16.95 1.61 -12.20
N ILE A 35 -17.12 1.38 -10.90
CA ILE A 35 -16.30 0.42 -10.14
C ILE A 35 -16.55 -1.01 -10.63
N MET A 36 -17.82 -1.42 -10.78
CA MET A 36 -18.15 -2.76 -11.27
C MET A 36 -17.65 -3.03 -12.69
N ASN A 37 -17.64 -2.00 -13.54
CA ASN A 37 -17.17 -2.08 -14.91
C ASN A 37 -15.70 -1.64 -15.08
N PHE A 38 -14.94 -1.51 -14.00
CA PHE A 38 -13.57 -1.01 -14.07
C PHE A 38 -12.63 -2.04 -14.71
N GLN A 39 -12.30 -1.85 -15.98
CA GLN A 39 -11.46 -2.80 -16.73
C GLN A 39 -9.99 -2.39 -16.80
N LYS A 40 -9.72 -1.08 -16.80
CA LYS A 40 -8.37 -0.56 -17.05
C LYS A 40 -8.11 0.72 -16.28
N VAL A 41 -6.94 0.79 -15.65
CA VAL A 41 -6.43 2.01 -15.03
C VAL A 41 -6.09 3.04 -16.11
N PRO A 42 -6.49 4.32 -15.97
CA PRO A 42 -6.09 5.34 -16.92
C PRO A 42 -4.56 5.51 -16.96
N ALA A 43 -4.04 6.06 -18.05
CA ALA A 43 -2.60 6.16 -18.23
C ALA A 43 -1.97 7.16 -17.27
N LEU A 44 -0.95 6.73 -16.53
CA LEU A 44 -0.13 7.61 -15.70
C LEU A 44 0.83 8.46 -16.55
N PRO A 45 1.30 9.62 -16.02
CA PRO A 45 2.34 10.42 -16.65
C PRO A 45 3.59 9.60 -17.00
N ARG A 46 4.21 9.91 -18.15
CA ARG A 46 5.32 9.12 -18.72
C ARG A 46 6.56 9.01 -17.82
N GLN A 47 6.72 9.94 -16.89
CA GLN A 47 7.83 9.95 -15.92
C GLN A 47 7.82 8.76 -14.95
N TYR A 48 6.67 8.12 -14.74
CA TYR A 48 6.57 6.98 -13.82
C TYR A 48 7.03 5.69 -14.50
N SER A 49 7.85 4.92 -13.75
CA SER A 49 8.36 3.63 -14.20
C SER A 49 7.24 2.60 -14.41
N GLU A 50 7.53 1.59 -15.23
CA GLU A 50 6.61 0.45 -15.43
C GLU A 50 6.29 -0.29 -14.13
N ASN A 51 7.23 -0.38 -13.19
CA ASN A 51 6.97 -0.98 -11.87
C ASN A 51 5.84 -0.26 -11.13
N VAL A 52 5.80 1.08 -11.18
CA VAL A 52 4.74 1.87 -10.51
C VAL A 52 3.39 1.62 -11.19
N LYS A 53 3.37 1.64 -12.52
CA LYS A 53 2.16 1.36 -13.31
C LYS A 53 1.64 -0.05 -13.04
N GLU A 54 2.53 -1.03 -12.97
CA GLU A 54 2.21 -2.44 -12.67
C GLU A 54 1.59 -2.57 -11.27
N ILE A 55 2.25 -2.03 -10.24
CA ILE A 55 1.77 -2.09 -8.85
C ILE A 55 0.37 -1.47 -8.73
N ILE A 56 0.14 -0.29 -9.30
CA ILE A 56 -1.16 0.38 -9.28
C ILE A 56 -2.21 -0.45 -10.03
N THR A 57 -1.87 -0.99 -11.19
CA THR A 57 -2.78 -1.85 -11.98
C THR A 57 -3.18 -3.09 -11.21
N ARG A 58 -2.24 -3.75 -10.51
CA ARG A 58 -2.53 -4.93 -9.69
C ARG A 58 -3.46 -4.60 -8.53
N MET A 59 -3.25 -3.47 -7.85
CA MET A 59 -4.14 -3.01 -6.76
C MET A 59 -5.56 -2.69 -7.26
N LEU A 60 -5.69 -2.09 -8.45
CA LEU A 60 -6.95 -1.70 -9.07
C LEU A 60 -7.58 -2.79 -9.96
N THR A 61 -7.38 -4.06 -9.60
CA THR A 61 -8.06 -5.18 -10.27
C THR A 61 -9.50 -5.27 -9.78
N ALA A 62 -10.49 -5.27 -10.68
CA ALA A 62 -11.91 -5.31 -10.29
C ALA A 62 -12.25 -6.53 -9.43
N ASP A 63 -11.81 -7.71 -9.86
CA ASP A 63 -11.94 -8.97 -9.11
C ASP A 63 -11.09 -8.95 -7.83
N ALA A 64 -11.75 -8.89 -6.67
CA ALA A 64 -11.10 -8.83 -5.37
C ALA A 64 -10.24 -10.06 -5.05
N SER A 65 -10.56 -11.23 -5.62
CA SER A 65 -9.78 -12.46 -5.41
C SER A 65 -8.41 -12.40 -6.08
N LYS A 66 -8.31 -11.69 -7.21
CA LYS A 66 -7.08 -11.52 -8.00
C LYS A 66 -6.18 -10.38 -7.52
N ARG A 67 -6.71 -9.48 -6.67
CA ARG A 67 -5.90 -8.41 -6.07
C ARG A 67 -4.79 -9.03 -5.22
N PRO A 68 -3.57 -8.48 -5.23
CA PRO A 68 -2.52 -8.93 -4.34
C PRO A 68 -2.90 -8.69 -2.87
N SER A 69 -2.36 -9.50 -1.96
CA SER A 69 -2.29 -9.12 -0.55
C SER A 69 -1.26 -8.02 -0.35
N ILE A 70 -1.28 -7.38 0.83
CA ILE A 70 -0.24 -6.42 1.17
C ILE A 70 1.14 -7.08 1.24
N ALA A 71 1.24 -8.33 1.71
CA ALA A 71 2.49 -9.09 1.74
C ALA A 71 3.05 -9.28 0.31
N ASP A 72 2.19 -9.64 -0.65
CA ASP A 72 2.59 -9.78 -2.06
C ASP A 72 3.11 -8.47 -2.67
N LEU A 73 2.57 -7.33 -2.23
CA LEU A 73 3.02 -6.00 -2.67
C LEU A 73 4.38 -5.65 -2.04
N LEU A 74 4.58 -5.92 -0.76
CA LEU A 74 5.84 -5.62 -0.07
C LEU A 74 6.99 -6.47 -0.61
N GLU A 75 6.71 -7.69 -1.06
CA GLU A 75 7.66 -8.57 -1.74
C GLU A 75 8.00 -8.14 -3.18
N HIS A 76 7.31 -7.14 -3.74
CA HIS A 76 7.58 -6.67 -5.09
C HIS A 76 9.02 -6.15 -5.23
N LYS A 77 9.73 -6.52 -6.31
CA LYS A 77 11.14 -6.14 -6.59
C LYS A 77 11.44 -4.64 -6.47
N ALA A 78 10.45 -3.79 -6.75
CA ALA A 78 10.58 -2.34 -6.64
C ALA A 78 10.34 -1.82 -5.22
N ILE A 79 9.62 -2.55 -4.38
CA ILE A 79 9.23 -2.11 -3.03
C ILE A 79 10.19 -2.71 -1.99
N LYS A 80 10.43 -4.03 -2.02
CA LYS A 80 11.23 -4.76 -1.02
C LYS A 80 12.56 -4.09 -0.65
N PRO A 81 13.41 -3.64 -1.60
CA PRO A 81 14.69 -3.01 -1.26
C PRO A 81 14.56 -1.62 -0.63
N ARG A 82 13.40 -0.98 -0.74
CA ARG A 82 13.13 0.36 -0.19
C ARG A 82 12.62 0.27 1.24
N ILE A 83 11.81 -0.73 1.56
CA ILE A 83 11.26 -0.92 2.91
C ILE A 83 12.37 -1.10 3.94
N ALA A 84 13.42 -1.86 3.60
CA ALA A 84 14.58 -2.08 4.46
C ALA A 84 15.30 -0.77 4.88
N LYS A 85 15.04 0.37 4.22
CA LYS A 85 15.57 1.68 4.62
C LYS A 85 14.73 2.39 5.67
N PHE A 86 13.52 1.92 5.92
CA PHE A 86 12.53 2.54 6.81
C PHE A 86 12.22 1.66 8.02
N MET A 87 12.93 0.54 8.17
CA MET A 87 12.77 -0.40 9.27
C MET A 87 14.15 -0.83 9.74
N THR A 88 14.33 -0.91 11.06
CA THR A 88 15.50 -1.58 11.66
C THR A 88 15.49 -3.07 11.31
N GLU A 89 16.64 -3.75 11.42
CA GLU A 89 16.71 -5.19 11.15
C GLU A 89 15.78 -6.00 12.07
N GLU A 90 15.58 -5.54 13.31
CA GLU A 90 14.67 -6.15 14.28
C GLU A 90 13.20 -6.00 13.88
N GLU A 91 12.78 -4.81 13.45
CA GLU A 91 11.42 -4.55 12.93
C GLU A 91 11.15 -5.29 11.63
N HIS A 92 12.13 -5.34 10.73
CA HIS A 92 12.02 -6.09 9.48
C HIS A 92 11.84 -7.59 9.77
N LYS A 93 12.60 -8.14 10.71
CA LYS A 93 12.45 -9.54 11.11
C LYS A 93 11.10 -9.81 11.79
N ALA A 94 10.67 -8.91 12.67
CA ALA A 94 9.40 -9.05 13.39
C ALA A 94 8.17 -9.00 12.46
N GLU A 95 8.20 -8.15 11.43
CA GLU A 95 7.05 -7.90 10.55
C GLU A 95 6.96 -8.88 9.36
N PHE A 96 8.09 -9.44 8.91
CA PHE A 96 8.15 -10.24 7.66
C PHE A 96 8.49 -11.73 7.86
N ASP A 97 9.10 -12.15 8.98
CA ASP A 97 9.39 -13.58 9.23
C ASP A 97 8.22 -14.32 9.92
N HIS A 98 7.25 -13.59 10.48
CA HIS A 98 6.01 -14.15 11.01
C HIS A 98 4.83 -13.49 10.30
N THR A 99 3.93 -14.27 9.69
CA THR A 99 2.81 -13.81 8.84
C THR A 99 1.69 -13.06 9.60
N VAL A 100 2.01 -12.14 10.50
CA VAL A 100 1.03 -11.39 11.31
C VAL A 100 1.47 -9.93 11.36
N LEU A 101 0.94 -9.13 10.43
CA LEU A 101 0.98 -7.66 10.52
C LEU A 101 0.34 -7.23 11.84
N HIS A 102 1.16 -6.83 12.81
CA HIS A 102 0.70 -6.28 14.07
C HIS A 102 0.23 -4.83 13.86
N LYS A 103 -0.95 -4.52 14.41
CA LYS A 103 -1.56 -3.19 14.35
C LYS A 103 -0.72 -2.16 15.11
N VAL A 104 0.27 -1.55 14.46
CA VAL A 104 0.88 -0.32 14.97
C VAL A 104 -0.01 0.85 14.59
N ASN A 105 -0.62 1.49 15.59
CA ASN A 105 -1.41 2.69 15.41
C ASN A 105 -0.45 3.90 15.36
N ILE A 106 -0.04 4.30 14.15
CA ILE A 106 0.97 5.36 13.89
C ILE A 106 0.55 6.75 14.44
N LEU A 107 -0.68 6.87 14.95
CA LEU A 107 -1.23 8.11 15.51
C LEU A 107 -1.09 8.22 17.04
N ASP A 108 -0.73 7.15 17.74
CA ASP A 108 -0.52 7.20 19.20
C ASP A 108 0.90 7.65 19.54
N LYS A 109 1.11 8.97 19.63
CA LYS A 109 2.37 9.62 20.06
C LYS A 109 2.77 9.35 21.53
N LYS A 110 2.44 8.21 22.13
CA LYS A 110 2.68 7.93 23.56
C LYS A 110 3.43 6.64 23.89
N ALA A 111 4.04 5.98 22.92
CA ALA A 111 4.99 4.89 23.20
C ALA A 111 6.39 5.29 22.73
N VAL A 112 7.08 6.09 23.54
CA VAL A 112 8.55 6.12 23.51
C VAL A 112 9.02 5.01 24.45
N PRO A 113 9.68 3.96 23.98
CA PRO A 113 10.31 3.00 24.87
C PRO A 113 11.48 3.70 25.58
N SER A 114 11.43 3.70 26.91
CA SER A 114 12.53 4.16 27.75
C SER A 114 13.77 3.30 27.52
N THR A 115 14.89 3.94 27.19
CA THR A 115 16.23 3.35 27.08
C THR A 115 16.61 2.59 28.36
N PRO A 116 17.16 1.35 28.28
CA PRO A 116 17.75 0.70 29.44
C PRO A 116 19.05 1.42 29.86
N ALA A 117 19.20 1.64 31.17
CA ALA A 117 20.31 2.34 31.78
C ALA A 117 21.68 1.67 31.53
N GLU A 118 22.72 2.49 31.31
CA GLU A 118 24.12 2.06 31.28
C GLU A 118 24.53 1.40 32.60
N PRO A 119 25.34 0.32 32.56
CA PRO A 119 25.95 -0.22 33.76
C PRO A 119 27.11 0.69 34.19
N LYS A 120 27.01 1.25 35.40
CA LYS A 120 28.14 1.91 36.08
C LYS A 120 29.14 0.85 36.54
N ALA A 121 30.42 1.18 36.38
CA ALA A 121 31.60 0.44 36.84
C ALA A 121 31.57 0.12 38.34
#